data_AF-A0A7J3TU31-F1
#
_entry.id   AF-A0A7J3TU31-F1
#
_cell.length_a   1.000
_cell.length_b   1.000
_cell.length_c   1.000
_cell.angle_alpha   90.00
_cell.angle_beta   90.00
_cell.angle_gamma   90.00
#
_symmetry.space_group_name_H-M   'P 1'
#
loop_
_entity.id
_entity.type
_entity.pdbx_description
1 polymer ?
#
loop_
_entity_poly.entity_id
_entity_poly.type
_entity_poly.pdbx_seq_one_letter_code
_entity_poly.pdbx_strand_id
1 'polypeptide(L)'
;LSLATMTQLGCSYTGQALELAIRENKYGELEEQKEFARALYEETIKKAPSLIQLSDPELFKKFNKGKELNDDNFKFTRKNLEELVKKTIEEVKEYPRNPIVYSEENVKLVLGYGMLDFDTNIIAATIHSNSLLEIERAYRIAKTLREYLFPAEEFIREALKSICEHDKVPREFEVAGLIYEIVLSASAFAQLKRHRMNTLLSQNYNPELGIVVPPNIAAIGADKELGKVCKISSDLYYEFLPKYGKAAEYCLTNAHKRRVILATNMRQLYHISRTRENEHAQWEIRGIANKMSKLAKIVAPASSQLLGGKHEFYEIRKKVYNE
;
A
#
# COMPACT_ATOMS: atom_id res chain seq x y z
N LEU A 1 -11.20 -17.86 -10.35
CA LEU A 1 -11.14 -16.80 -11.38
C LEU A 1 -9.68 -16.57 -11.75
N SER A 2 -9.36 -16.62 -13.03
CA SER A 2 -8.04 -16.23 -13.57
C SER A 2 -7.82 -14.73 -13.41
N LEU A 3 -6.55 -14.29 -13.43
CA LEU A 3 -6.18 -12.87 -13.51
C LEU A 3 -6.38 -12.28 -14.91
N ALA A 4 -6.46 -13.13 -15.95
CA ALA A 4 -6.85 -12.73 -17.29
C ALA A 4 -8.36 -12.42 -17.34
N THR A 5 -8.71 -11.14 -17.22
CA THR A 5 -10.09 -10.69 -17.38
C THR A 5 -10.13 -9.42 -18.21
N MET A 6 -11.03 -9.37 -19.19
CA MET A 6 -11.34 -8.13 -19.89
C MET A 6 -12.23 -7.27 -19.01
N THR A 7 -11.98 -5.96 -19.02
CA THR A 7 -12.83 -4.99 -18.35
C THR A 7 -12.98 -3.75 -19.22
N GLN A 8 -14.05 -3.01 -18.99
CA GLN A 8 -14.17 -1.66 -19.51
C GLN A 8 -13.44 -0.70 -18.57
N LEU A 9 -12.73 0.26 -19.14
CA LEU A 9 -12.04 1.33 -18.42
C LEU A 9 -12.64 2.67 -18.82
N GLY A 10 -13.25 3.36 -17.85
CA GLY A 10 -13.59 4.77 -17.97
C GLY A 10 -12.61 5.59 -17.15
N CYS A 11 -12.01 6.62 -17.76
CA CYS A 11 -11.07 7.51 -17.09
C CYS A 11 -11.26 8.95 -17.56
N SER A 12 -11.02 9.88 -16.64
CA SER A 12 -10.97 11.32 -16.90
C SER A 12 -9.61 11.84 -16.41
N TYR A 13 -8.96 12.66 -17.22
CA TYR A 13 -7.64 13.20 -16.90
C TYR A 13 -7.66 14.73 -16.92
N THR A 14 -6.86 15.33 -16.03
CA THR A 14 -6.34 16.68 -16.26
C THR A 14 -5.25 16.60 -17.34
N GLY A 15 -4.91 17.72 -18.01
CA GLY A 15 -3.87 17.71 -19.06
C GLY A 15 -2.54 17.11 -18.60
N GLN A 16 -2.05 17.52 -17.43
CA GLN A 16 -0.82 16.98 -16.83
C GLN A 16 -0.92 15.49 -16.51
N ALA A 17 -2.06 15.03 -15.97
CA ALA A 17 -2.27 13.62 -15.66
C ALA A 17 -2.36 12.77 -16.93
N LEU A 18 -2.97 13.29 -18.00
CA LEU A 18 -3.06 12.65 -19.30
C LEU A 18 -1.69 12.50 -19.94
N GLU A 19 -0.90 13.58 -19.95
CA GLU A 19 0.46 13.59 -20.47
C GLU A 19 1.34 12.59 -19.72
N LEU A 20 1.27 12.59 -18.38
CA LEU A 20 1.98 11.62 -17.55
C LEU A 20 1.53 10.19 -17.86
N ALA A 21 0.22 9.95 -17.96
CA ALA A 21 -0.32 8.63 -18.29
C ALA A 21 0.18 8.13 -19.66
N ILE A 22 0.22 8.98 -20.68
CA ILE A 22 0.76 8.62 -22.00
C ILE A 22 2.24 8.25 -21.87
N ARG A 23 3.05 9.09 -21.20
CA ARG A 23 4.49 8.85 -21.04
C ARG A 23 4.79 7.57 -20.28
N GLU A 24 4.11 7.32 -19.16
CA GLU A 24 4.29 6.11 -18.36
C GLU A 24 3.91 4.85 -19.14
N ASN A 25 2.74 4.84 -19.77
CA ASN A 25 2.22 3.64 -20.45
C ASN A 25 2.95 3.35 -21.76
N LYS A 26 3.51 4.36 -22.45
CA LYS A 26 4.33 4.20 -23.67
C LYS A 26 5.56 3.34 -23.44
N TYR A 27 6.13 3.36 -22.23
CA TYR A 27 7.28 2.54 -21.83
C TYR A 27 6.88 1.40 -20.87
N GLY A 28 5.60 1.06 -20.79
CA GLY A 28 5.09 -0.03 -19.96
C GLY A 28 5.60 -1.41 -20.41
N GLU A 29 5.57 -2.37 -19.50
CA GLU A 29 6.01 -3.76 -19.75
C GLU A 29 5.00 -4.58 -20.54
N LEU A 30 3.72 -4.15 -20.55
CA LEU A 30 2.62 -4.83 -21.22
C LEU A 30 2.28 -4.14 -22.55
N GLU A 31 1.87 -4.92 -23.55
CA GLU A 31 1.52 -4.37 -24.86
C GLU A 31 0.24 -3.53 -24.80
N GLU A 32 -0.74 -3.95 -24.00
CA GLU A 32 -2.00 -3.23 -23.80
C GLU A 32 -1.78 -1.85 -23.17
N GLN A 33 -0.73 -1.68 -22.36
CA GLN A 33 -0.34 -0.35 -21.85
C GLN A 33 0.12 0.55 -22.99
N LYS A 34 0.99 0.03 -23.88
CA LYS A 34 1.49 0.79 -25.03
C LYS A 34 0.40 1.09 -26.05
N GLU A 35 -0.53 0.16 -26.27
CA GLU A 35 -1.74 0.38 -27.06
C GLU A 35 -2.62 1.47 -26.44
N PHE A 36 -2.86 1.42 -25.13
CA PHE A 36 -3.62 2.44 -24.43
C PHE A 36 -2.97 3.82 -24.51
N ALA A 37 -1.64 3.91 -24.36
CA ALA A 37 -0.88 5.15 -24.53
C ALA A 37 -1.04 5.74 -25.94
N ARG A 38 -0.95 4.89 -26.97
CA ARG A 38 -1.17 5.29 -28.38
C ARG A 38 -2.58 5.84 -28.58
N ALA A 39 -3.60 5.12 -28.10
CA ALA A 39 -4.99 5.55 -28.22
C ALA A 39 -5.25 6.90 -27.52
N LEU A 40 -4.70 7.10 -26.32
CA LEU A 40 -4.78 8.38 -25.60
C LEU A 40 -4.09 9.51 -26.38
N TYR A 41 -2.89 9.27 -26.92
CA TYR A 41 -2.14 10.26 -27.68
C TYR A 41 -2.87 10.66 -28.98
N GLU A 42 -3.29 9.70 -29.79
CA GLU A 42 -3.93 9.92 -31.09
C GLU A 42 -5.23 10.71 -30.99
N GLU A 43 -6.04 10.47 -29.96
CA GLU A 43 -7.27 11.22 -29.75
C GLU A 43 -7.01 12.63 -29.19
N THR A 44 -5.94 12.81 -28.42
CA THR A 44 -5.65 14.08 -27.75
C THR A 44 -4.92 15.05 -28.67
N ILE A 45 -3.97 14.58 -29.48
CA ILE A 45 -3.18 15.44 -30.39
C ILE A 45 -4.07 16.22 -31.37
N LYS A 46 -5.22 15.64 -31.76
CA LYS A 46 -6.22 16.25 -32.64
C LYS A 46 -6.95 17.45 -32.01
N LYS A 47 -7.03 17.50 -30.68
CA LYS A 47 -7.88 18.45 -29.93
C LYS A 47 -7.08 19.44 -29.09
N ALA A 48 -6.05 18.97 -28.40
CA ALA A 48 -5.31 19.75 -27.42
C ALA A 48 -3.80 19.41 -27.40
N PRO A 49 -3.07 19.63 -28.51
CA PRO A 49 -1.65 19.26 -28.61
C PRO A 49 -0.76 19.99 -27.60
N SER A 50 -1.12 21.22 -27.21
CA SER A 50 -0.38 22.00 -26.22
C SER A 50 -0.42 21.43 -24.80
N LEU A 51 -1.34 20.50 -24.50
CA LEU A 51 -1.48 19.89 -23.17
C LEU A 51 -0.65 18.60 -23.00
N ILE A 52 -0.07 18.08 -24.08
CA ILE A 52 0.66 16.79 -24.09
C ILE A 52 2.05 16.92 -24.72
N GLN A 53 2.67 18.09 -24.62
CA GLN A 53 3.97 18.40 -25.24
C GLN A 53 5.07 17.40 -24.86
N LEU A 54 5.06 16.86 -23.63
CA LEU A 54 6.06 15.90 -23.14
C LEU A 54 5.80 14.46 -23.59
N SER A 55 4.70 14.18 -24.30
CA SER A 55 4.37 12.82 -24.75
C SER A 55 5.11 12.38 -26.02
N ASP A 56 5.61 13.35 -26.80
CA ASP A 56 6.28 13.11 -28.08
C ASP A 56 7.45 14.09 -28.29
N PRO A 57 8.65 13.61 -28.70
CA PRO A 57 9.81 14.47 -28.90
C PRO A 57 9.64 15.55 -29.98
N GLU A 58 8.96 15.25 -31.09
CA GLU A 58 8.78 16.23 -32.17
C GLU A 58 7.80 17.33 -31.73
N LEU A 59 6.72 16.94 -31.06
CA LEU A 59 5.78 17.86 -30.45
C LEU A 59 6.48 18.75 -29.41
N PHE A 60 7.30 18.16 -28.54
CA PHE A 60 8.05 18.89 -27.53
C PHE A 60 8.92 19.99 -28.16
N LYS A 61 9.68 19.67 -29.22
CA LYS A 61 10.55 20.62 -29.93
C LYS A 61 9.79 21.79 -30.54
N LYS A 62 8.57 21.56 -31.04
CA LYS A 62 7.73 22.63 -31.61
C LYS A 62 7.42 23.72 -30.57
N PHE A 63 7.18 23.32 -29.32
CA PHE A 63 6.87 24.24 -28.22
C PHE A 63 8.10 24.68 -27.41
N ASN A 64 9.20 23.93 -27.44
CA ASN A 64 10.38 24.13 -26.61
C ASN A 64 11.66 24.17 -27.46
N LYS A 65 11.82 25.25 -28.24
CA LYS A 65 12.98 25.43 -29.14
C LYS A 65 14.31 25.31 -28.37
N GLY A 66 15.24 24.51 -28.91
CA GLY A 66 16.56 24.30 -28.31
C GLY A 66 16.59 23.35 -27.12
N LYS A 67 15.49 22.67 -26.80
CA LYS A 67 15.43 21.63 -25.77
C LYS A 67 15.09 20.27 -26.38
N GLU A 68 15.63 19.22 -25.78
CA GLU A 68 15.31 17.83 -26.11
C GLU A 68 14.46 17.21 -25.00
N LEU A 69 13.52 16.34 -25.37
CA LEU A 69 12.70 15.62 -24.41
C LEU A 69 13.53 14.51 -23.76
N ASN A 70 13.65 14.54 -22.43
CA ASN A 70 14.27 13.46 -21.68
C ASN A 70 13.19 12.55 -21.06
N ASP A 71 13.19 11.29 -21.51
CA ASP A 71 12.32 10.21 -21.04
C ASP A 71 13.13 9.09 -20.33
N ASP A 72 14.39 9.33 -20.01
CA ASP A 72 15.31 8.33 -19.46
C ASP A 72 14.77 7.70 -18.18
N ASN A 73 14.06 8.49 -17.37
CA ASN A 73 13.41 7.98 -16.17
C ASN A 73 12.39 6.87 -16.48
N PHE A 74 11.60 7.03 -17.53
CA PHE A 74 10.61 6.01 -17.92
C PHE A 74 11.25 4.83 -18.66
N LYS A 75 12.30 5.09 -19.45
CA LYS A 75 13.00 4.08 -20.25
C LYS A 75 13.92 3.17 -19.44
N PHE A 76 14.64 3.73 -18.48
CA PHE A 76 15.83 3.06 -17.91
C PHE A 76 15.76 2.86 -16.41
N THR A 77 15.07 3.71 -15.64
CA THR A 77 15.12 3.65 -14.17
C THR A 77 14.74 2.28 -13.61
N ARG A 78 13.67 1.65 -14.11
CA ARG A 78 13.24 0.32 -13.60
C ARG A 78 14.28 -0.76 -13.85
N LYS A 79 14.80 -0.85 -15.07
CA LYS A 79 15.86 -1.79 -15.43
C LYS A 79 17.15 -1.55 -14.62
N ASN A 80 17.56 -0.29 -14.50
CA ASN A 80 18.73 0.09 -13.71
C ASN A 80 18.58 -0.31 -12.23
N LEU A 81 17.39 -0.12 -11.66
CA LEU A 81 17.10 -0.55 -10.28
C LEU A 81 17.16 -2.08 -10.12
N GLU A 82 16.65 -2.84 -11.10
CA GLU A 82 16.74 -4.31 -11.06
C GLU A 82 18.19 -4.80 -11.11
N GLU A 83 19.01 -4.23 -12.00
CA GLU A 83 20.43 -4.56 -12.10
C GLU A 83 21.20 -4.17 -10.83
N LEU A 84 20.94 -2.97 -10.30
CA LEU A 84 21.50 -2.51 -9.03
C LEU A 84 21.16 -3.46 -7.88
N VAL A 85 19.89 -3.88 -7.76
CA VAL A 85 19.43 -4.79 -6.69
C VAL A 85 20.08 -6.17 -6.83
N LYS A 86 20.16 -6.74 -8.05
CA LYS A 86 20.83 -8.03 -8.28
C LYS A 86 22.28 -7.99 -7.81
N LYS A 87 23.03 -6.98 -8.26
CA LYS A 87 24.42 -6.76 -7.85
C LYS A 87 24.54 -6.59 -6.33
N THR A 88 23.66 -5.79 -5.73
CA THR A 88 23.67 -5.54 -4.28
C THR A 88 23.45 -6.84 -3.48
N ILE A 89 22.51 -7.69 -3.89
CA ILE A 89 22.25 -9.00 -3.24
C ILE A 89 23.47 -9.92 -3.33
N GLU A 90 24.20 -9.88 -4.43
CA GLU A 90 25.43 -10.66 -4.61
C GLU A 90 26.58 -10.15 -3.74
N GLU A 91 26.74 -8.82 -3.63
CA GLU A 91 27.84 -8.17 -2.92
C GLU A 91 27.66 -8.16 -1.39
N VAL A 92 26.44 -7.93 -0.90
CA VAL A 92 26.16 -7.82 0.54
C VAL A 92 26.13 -9.20 1.17
N LYS A 93 27.20 -9.55 1.89
CA LYS A 93 27.32 -10.82 2.64
C LYS A 93 27.10 -10.68 4.14
N GLU A 94 27.26 -9.48 4.67
CA GLU A 94 27.16 -9.19 6.10
C GLU A 94 25.98 -8.26 6.39
N TYR A 95 25.28 -8.54 7.49
CA TYR A 95 24.10 -7.79 7.92
C TYR A 95 24.42 -7.15 9.28
N PRO A 96 24.94 -5.91 9.32
CA PRO A 96 25.46 -5.33 10.55
C PRO A 96 24.38 -5.11 11.61
N ARG A 97 23.11 -4.98 11.19
CA ARG A 97 21.99 -4.72 12.09
C ARG A 97 20.67 -5.24 11.51
N ASN A 98 19.99 -6.12 12.25
CA ASN A 98 18.69 -6.65 11.85
C ASN A 98 17.57 -5.66 12.20
N PRO A 99 16.57 -5.43 11.36
CA PRO A 99 15.41 -4.62 11.76
C PRO A 99 14.66 -5.29 12.91
N ILE A 100 13.90 -4.48 13.67
CA ILE A 100 12.95 -5.03 14.66
C ILE A 100 11.71 -5.46 13.88
N VAL A 101 11.28 -6.71 14.07
CA VAL A 101 10.15 -7.28 13.34
C VAL A 101 9.15 -7.86 14.31
N TYR A 102 7.91 -7.38 14.25
CA TYR A 102 6.77 -8.00 14.89
C TYR A 102 5.98 -8.77 13.84
N SER A 103 5.63 -10.02 14.11
CA SER A 103 4.98 -10.89 13.13
C SER A 103 3.68 -11.47 13.65
N GLU A 104 2.70 -11.58 12.78
CA GLU A 104 1.42 -12.26 13.00
C GLU A 104 1.05 -12.99 11.70
N GLU A 105 1.29 -14.30 11.66
CA GLU A 105 1.17 -15.17 10.49
C GLU A 105 1.80 -14.58 9.20
N ASN A 106 0.94 -14.10 8.28
CA ASN A 106 1.29 -13.59 6.95
C ASN A 106 1.47 -12.06 6.91
N VAL A 107 1.52 -11.40 8.06
CA VAL A 107 1.74 -9.97 8.22
C VAL A 107 2.96 -9.75 9.14
N LYS A 108 3.87 -8.88 8.72
CA LYS A 108 4.99 -8.42 9.54
C LYS A 108 5.01 -6.91 9.58
N LEU A 109 5.23 -6.34 10.76
CA LEU A 109 5.52 -4.92 10.97
C LEU A 109 7.02 -4.76 11.17
N VAL A 110 7.68 -3.99 10.31
CA VAL A 110 9.13 -3.83 10.27
C VAL A 110 9.50 -2.42 10.72
N LEU A 111 10.36 -2.31 11.73
CA LEU A 111 10.85 -1.05 12.25
C LEU A 111 12.35 -0.91 12.02
N GLY A 112 12.72 0.23 11.41
CA GLY A 112 14.11 0.66 11.32
C GLY A 112 14.64 1.12 12.68
N TYR A 113 15.98 1.22 12.78
CA TYR A 113 16.61 1.68 14.00
C TYR A 113 16.32 3.17 14.27
N GLY A 114 15.81 3.47 15.46
CA GLY A 114 15.43 4.83 15.89
C GLY A 114 13.97 5.22 15.64
N MET A 115 13.19 4.44 14.88
CA MET A 115 11.77 4.71 14.61
C MET A 115 10.83 4.07 15.65
N LEU A 116 11.15 4.18 16.94
CA LEU A 116 10.45 3.43 18.00
C LEU A 116 9.42 4.23 18.79
N ASP A 117 9.21 5.50 18.46
CA ASP A 117 8.35 6.37 19.27
C ASP A 117 7.17 6.98 18.51
N PHE A 118 6.26 6.11 18.07
CA PHE A 118 5.04 6.48 17.36
C PHE A 118 4.14 7.41 18.18
N ASP A 119 3.91 7.06 19.46
CA ASP A 119 3.03 7.81 20.34
C ASP A 119 3.59 9.20 20.65
N THR A 120 4.88 9.33 20.99
CA THR A 120 5.49 10.65 21.22
C THR A 120 5.42 11.52 19.98
N ASN A 121 5.64 10.97 18.78
CA ASN A 121 5.54 11.76 17.55
C ASN A 121 4.13 12.34 17.38
N ILE A 122 3.09 11.54 17.61
CA ILE A 122 1.69 11.96 17.50
C ILE A 122 1.33 12.98 18.59
N ILE A 123 1.76 12.75 19.83
CA ILE A 123 1.55 13.68 20.96
C ILE A 123 2.25 15.01 20.69
N ALA A 124 3.51 14.99 20.27
CA ALA A 124 4.28 16.19 19.94
C ALA A 124 3.64 16.97 18.79
N ALA A 125 3.19 16.28 17.73
CA ALA A 125 2.46 16.92 16.63
C ALA A 125 1.14 17.55 17.09
N THR A 126 0.41 16.86 17.98
CA THR A 126 -0.83 17.36 18.59
C THR A 126 -0.58 18.63 19.41
N ILE A 127 0.46 18.64 20.25
CA ILE A 127 0.85 19.82 21.03
C ILE A 127 1.28 20.96 20.11
N HIS A 128 2.14 20.69 19.13
CA HIS A 128 2.69 21.71 18.23
C HIS A 128 1.60 22.40 17.40
N SER A 129 0.72 21.63 16.76
CA SER A 129 -0.36 22.14 15.89
C SER A 129 -1.46 22.90 16.65
N ASN A 130 -1.62 22.62 17.95
CA ASN A 130 -2.65 23.23 18.80
C ASN A 130 -2.05 24.19 19.84
N SER A 131 -0.83 24.68 19.62
CA SER A 131 -0.19 25.70 20.46
C SER A 131 0.70 26.63 19.64
N LEU A 132 1.36 27.59 20.31
CA LEU A 132 2.40 28.44 19.71
C LEU A 132 3.81 27.90 20.02
N LEU A 133 3.93 26.65 20.51
CA LEU A 133 5.22 26.07 20.86
C LEU A 133 5.94 25.55 19.61
N GLU A 134 7.24 25.80 19.55
CA GLU A 134 8.12 25.16 18.59
C GLU A 134 8.15 23.64 18.78
N ILE A 135 8.37 22.91 17.69
CA ILE A 135 8.30 21.45 17.66
C ILE A 135 9.25 20.80 18.67
N GLU A 136 10.44 21.37 18.89
CA GLU A 136 11.40 20.85 19.87
C GLU A 136 10.81 20.85 21.29
N ARG A 137 10.15 21.94 21.69
CA ARG A 137 9.53 22.04 23.01
C ARG A 137 8.33 21.11 23.14
N ALA A 138 7.55 20.94 22.06
CA ALA A 138 6.46 19.96 22.02
C ALA A 138 6.97 18.52 22.22
N TYR A 139 8.11 18.15 21.62
CA TYR A 139 8.75 16.84 21.83
C TYR A 139 9.21 16.63 23.27
N ARG A 140 9.79 17.66 23.90
CA ARG A 140 10.19 17.59 25.31
C ARG A 140 8.98 17.29 26.19
N ILE A 141 7.85 17.99 25.98
CA ILE A 141 6.61 17.75 26.72
C ILE A 141 6.07 16.34 26.43
N ALA A 142 6.01 15.93 25.17
CA ALA A 142 5.51 14.61 24.77
C ALA A 142 6.30 13.46 25.43
N LYS A 143 7.64 13.58 25.51
CA LYS A 143 8.48 12.62 26.24
C LYS A 143 8.19 12.61 27.73
N THR A 144 8.02 13.79 28.35
CA THR A 144 7.65 13.87 29.78
C THR A 144 6.30 13.21 30.06
N LEU A 145 5.31 13.39 29.18
CA LEU A 145 4.01 12.70 29.27
C LEU A 145 4.11 11.18 29.11
N ARG A 146 5.11 10.69 28.37
CA ARG A 146 5.37 9.26 28.21
C ARG A 146 6.07 8.65 29.42
N GLU A 147 7.02 9.36 30.02
CA GLU A 147 7.96 8.80 31.00
C GLU A 147 7.58 9.05 32.48
N TYR A 148 6.98 10.21 32.83
CA TYR A 148 6.92 10.65 34.24
C TYR A 148 5.54 11.09 34.76
N LEU A 149 4.57 11.36 33.88
CA LEU A 149 3.28 11.94 34.25
C LEU A 149 2.17 11.25 33.46
N PHE A 150 1.31 10.49 34.15
CA PHE A 150 0.01 9.90 33.75
C PHE A 150 -0.46 9.98 32.27
N PRO A 151 -0.97 8.85 31.74
CA PRO A 151 -0.42 8.14 30.59
C PRO A 151 -0.66 8.87 29.27
N ALA A 152 0.32 8.79 28.36
CA ALA A 152 0.16 9.11 26.93
C ALA A 152 -1.18 8.62 26.34
N GLU A 153 -1.70 7.49 26.83
CA GLU A 153 -3.02 6.95 26.53
C GLU A 153 -4.17 7.91 26.86
N GLU A 154 -4.16 8.56 28.03
CA GLU A 154 -5.17 9.51 28.45
C GLU A 154 -5.16 10.76 27.58
N PHE A 155 -3.98 11.31 27.29
CA PHE A 155 -3.84 12.46 26.38
C PHE A 155 -4.46 12.15 25.02
N ILE A 156 -4.12 11.00 24.43
CA ILE A 156 -4.67 10.59 23.14
C ILE A 156 -6.18 10.28 23.25
N ARG A 157 -6.61 9.62 24.34
CA ARG A 157 -8.01 9.30 24.58
C ARG A 157 -8.86 10.56 24.63
N GLU A 158 -8.42 11.60 25.32
CA GLU A 158 -9.15 12.87 25.35
C GLU A 158 -9.11 13.56 23.97
N ALA A 159 -7.96 13.53 23.27
CA ALA A 159 -7.83 14.07 21.91
C ALA A 159 -8.78 13.39 20.89
N LEU A 160 -9.17 12.14 21.12
CA LEU A 160 -10.07 11.38 20.24
C LEU A 160 -11.52 11.29 20.74
N LYS A 161 -11.86 11.89 21.88
CA LYS A 161 -13.15 11.69 22.59
C LYS A 161 -14.40 11.92 21.76
N SER A 162 -14.34 12.88 20.84
CA SER A 162 -15.48 13.33 20.05
C SER A 162 -15.64 12.63 18.69
N ILE A 163 -14.78 11.67 18.35
CA ILE A 163 -14.87 10.98 17.05
C ILE A 163 -15.90 9.84 17.08
N CYS A 164 -16.59 9.62 15.96
CA CYS A 164 -17.41 8.43 15.71
C CYS A 164 -16.76 7.46 14.70
N GLU A 165 -17.43 6.34 14.42
CA GLU A 165 -17.00 5.28 13.48
C GLU A 165 -16.89 5.75 12.02
N HIS A 166 -17.51 6.88 11.69
CA HIS A 166 -17.48 7.51 10.37
C HIS A 166 -16.40 8.59 10.25
N ASP A 167 -15.86 9.05 11.37
CA ASP A 167 -14.89 10.14 11.40
C ASP A 167 -13.46 9.67 11.14
N LYS A 168 -12.66 10.59 10.63
CA LYS A 168 -11.22 10.42 10.53
C LYS A 168 -10.58 10.96 11.81
N VAL A 169 -9.63 10.23 12.38
CA VAL A 169 -8.77 10.76 13.45
C VAL A 169 -8.01 12.02 12.98
N PRO A 170 -7.54 12.91 13.86
CA PRO A 170 -6.83 14.16 13.51
C PRO A 170 -5.61 13.99 12.59
N ARG A 171 -5.14 15.07 11.94
CA ARG A 171 -4.06 14.99 10.91
C ARG A 171 -2.69 14.73 11.52
N GLU A 172 -2.55 15.01 12.79
CA GLU A 172 -1.39 14.77 13.63
C GLU A 172 -1.04 13.27 13.68
N PHE A 173 -2.02 12.39 13.45
CA PHE A 173 -1.81 10.94 13.31
C PHE A 173 -1.14 10.54 11.97
N GLU A 174 -0.85 11.50 11.09
CA GLU A 174 -0.12 11.28 9.84
C GLU A 174 1.41 11.25 10.05
N VAL A 175 1.94 11.80 11.16
CA VAL A 175 3.38 12.03 11.33
C VAL A 175 4.20 10.79 11.68
N ALA A 176 3.54 9.64 11.89
CA ALA A 176 4.19 8.39 12.28
C ALA A 176 3.83 7.26 11.30
N GLY A 177 4.84 6.78 10.56
CA GLY A 177 4.69 5.78 9.49
C GLY A 177 5.02 4.36 9.94
N LEU A 178 4.11 3.43 9.69
CA LEU A 178 4.18 1.98 9.88
C LEU A 178 4.47 1.29 8.54
N ILE A 179 5.42 0.37 8.51
CA ILE A 179 5.79 -0.38 7.30
C ILE A 179 5.47 -1.87 7.50
N TYR A 180 4.55 -2.40 6.71
CA TYR A 180 4.13 -3.79 6.75
C TYR A 180 4.66 -4.57 5.55
N GLU A 181 5.21 -5.77 5.78
CA GLU A 181 5.26 -6.83 4.77
C GLU A 181 4.00 -7.69 4.90
N ILE A 182 3.28 -7.90 3.79
CA ILE A 182 2.05 -8.68 3.77
C ILE A 182 2.15 -9.70 2.63
N VAL A 183 1.86 -10.97 2.93
CA VAL A 183 1.65 -12.02 1.92
C VAL A 183 0.15 -12.31 1.84
N LEU A 184 -0.49 -11.96 0.73
CA LEU A 184 -1.95 -12.03 0.55
C LEU A 184 -2.33 -12.51 -0.84
N SER A 185 -3.53 -13.06 -1.00
CA SER A 185 -4.06 -13.44 -2.31
C SER A 185 -4.22 -12.22 -3.22
N ALA A 186 -4.20 -12.46 -4.53
CA ALA A 186 -4.54 -11.44 -5.52
C ALA A 186 -5.95 -10.82 -5.27
N SER A 187 -6.89 -11.60 -4.74
CA SER A 187 -8.23 -11.11 -4.34
C SER A 187 -8.15 -10.08 -3.21
N ALA A 188 -7.42 -10.39 -2.13
CA ALA A 188 -7.23 -9.47 -1.03
C ALA A 188 -6.39 -8.25 -1.43
N PHE A 189 -5.39 -8.44 -2.30
CA PHE A 189 -4.61 -7.35 -2.88
C PHE A 189 -5.49 -6.35 -3.65
N ALA A 190 -6.46 -6.84 -4.42
CA ALA A 190 -7.42 -6.00 -5.14
C ALA A 190 -8.33 -5.16 -4.21
N GLN A 191 -8.53 -5.60 -2.96
CA GLN A 191 -9.22 -4.83 -1.92
C GLN A 191 -8.27 -3.82 -1.27
N LEU A 192 -7.05 -4.23 -0.95
CA LEU A 192 -6.04 -3.40 -0.27
C LEU A 192 -5.61 -2.20 -1.12
N LYS A 193 -5.40 -2.40 -2.43
CA LYS A 193 -4.98 -1.33 -3.37
C LYS A 193 -5.96 -0.16 -3.50
N ARG A 194 -7.19 -0.30 -2.97
CA ARG A 194 -8.20 0.77 -2.94
C ARG A 194 -7.93 1.83 -1.86
N HIS A 195 -7.00 1.58 -0.94
CA HIS A 195 -6.59 2.55 0.08
C HIS A 195 -5.49 3.47 -0.44
N ARG A 196 -5.88 4.41 -1.31
CA ARG A 196 -4.99 5.21 -2.18
C ARG A 196 -4.05 6.19 -1.47
N MET A 197 -4.31 6.53 -0.21
CA MET A 197 -3.40 7.41 0.55
C MET A 197 -2.11 6.71 0.98
N ASN A 198 -2.09 5.38 0.97
CA ASN A 198 -0.92 4.59 1.37
C ASN A 198 0.04 4.39 0.22
N THR A 199 1.29 4.09 0.57
CA THR A 199 2.24 3.52 -0.38
C THR A 199 2.11 2.01 -0.37
N LEU A 200 1.77 1.43 -1.53
CA LEU A 200 1.65 -0.01 -1.71
C LEU A 200 2.60 -0.46 -2.83
N LEU A 201 3.65 -1.18 -2.46
CA LEU A 201 4.64 -1.71 -3.39
C LEU A 201 4.49 -3.22 -3.45
N SER A 202 4.48 -3.80 -4.64
CA SER A 202 4.27 -5.24 -4.81
C SER A 202 5.44 -5.87 -5.56
N GLN A 203 5.96 -6.99 -5.07
CA GLN A 203 6.92 -7.82 -5.83
C GLN A 203 6.22 -8.43 -7.06
N ASN A 204 6.94 -8.96 -8.04
CA ASN A 204 6.30 -9.82 -9.05
C ASN A 204 5.64 -11.04 -8.39
N TYR A 205 4.68 -11.67 -9.07
CA TYR A 205 4.09 -12.89 -8.53
C TYR A 205 5.16 -13.98 -8.40
N ASN A 206 5.04 -14.74 -7.32
CA ASN A 206 5.84 -15.93 -7.09
C ASN A 206 4.88 -17.05 -6.65
N PRO A 207 4.50 -17.97 -7.56
CA PRO A 207 3.64 -19.11 -7.23
C PRO A 207 4.07 -19.94 -6.01
N GLU A 208 5.37 -19.93 -5.66
CA GLU A 208 5.90 -20.58 -4.45
C GLU A 208 5.35 -20.00 -3.13
N LEU A 209 4.77 -18.80 -3.15
CA LEU A 209 4.04 -18.26 -1.98
C LEU A 209 2.74 -19.04 -1.69
N GLY A 210 2.33 -19.90 -2.62
CA GLY A 210 1.15 -20.74 -2.54
C GLY A 210 -0.14 -19.97 -2.81
N ILE A 211 -1.24 -20.61 -2.44
CA ILE A 211 -2.60 -20.10 -2.68
C ILE A 211 -3.37 -19.91 -1.39
N VAL A 212 -4.47 -19.17 -1.48
CA VAL A 212 -5.48 -19.05 -0.43
C VAL A 212 -6.72 -19.83 -0.83
N VAL A 213 -7.13 -20.79 0.00
CA VAL A 213 -8.36 -21.55 -0.15
C VAL A 213 -9.48 -20.84 0.62
N PRO A 214 -10.56 -20.37 -0.04
CA PRO A 214 -11.68 -19.78 0.68
C PRO A 214 -12.38 -20.77 1.61
N PRO A 215 -12.83 -20.35 2.81
CA PRO A 215 -13.54 -21.23 3.75
C PRO A 215 -14.73 -21.95 3.12
N ASN A 216 -15.50 -21.27 2.25
CA ASN A 216 -16.64 -21.86 1.57
C ASN A 216 -16.23 -22.97 0.58
N ILE A 217 -15.03 -22.90 -0.01
CA ILE A 217 -14.50 -23.95 -0.88
C ILE A 217 -14.03 -25.14 -0.04
N ALA A 218 -13.37 -24.88 1.09
CA ALA A 218 -12.98 -25.93 2.03
C ALA A 218 -14.21 -26.64 2.64
N ALA A 219 -15.27 -25.91 2.95
CA ALA A 219 -16.50 -26.45 3.54
C ALA A 219 -17.23 -27.46 2.64
N ILE A 220 -17.09 -27.33 1.32
CA ILE A 220 -17.65 -28.29 0.34
C ILE A 220 -16.64 -29.37 -0.07
N GLY A 221 -15.45 -29.40 0.53
CA GLY A 221 -14.40 -30.39 0.23
C GLY A 221 -13.73 -30.22 -1.14
N ALA A 222 -13.80 -29.02 -1.74
CA ALA A 222 -13.27 -28.73 -3.09
C ALA A 222 -11.87 -28.08 -3.06
N ASP A 223 -11.16 -28.17 -1.94
CA ASP A 223 -9.82 -27.60 -1.76
C ASP A 223 -8.78 -28.29 -2.66
N LYS A 224 -8.91 -29.60 -2.86
CA LYS A 224 -8.02 -30.38 -3.74
C LYS A 224 -8.21 -30.01 -5.21
N GLU A 225 -9.44 -29.82 -5.65
CA GLU A 225 -9.79 -29.39 -7.01
C GLU A 225 -9.23 -27.99 -7.29
N LEU A 226 -9.42 -27.06 -6.35
CA LEU A 226 -8.83 -25.73 -6.45
C LEU A 226 -7.30 -25.79 -6.51
N GLY A 227 -6.68 -26.62 -5.66
CA GLY A 227 -5.24 -26.85 -5.65
C GLY A 227 -4.71 -27.35 -7.01
N LYS A 228 -5.39 -28.34 -7.60
CA LYS A 228 -5.05 -28.88 -8.93
C LYS A 228 -5.10 -27.80 -10.01
N VAL A 229 -6.19 -27.04 -10.07
CA VAL A 229 -6.35 -25.95 -11.06
C VAL A 229 -5.29 -24.87 -10.89
N CYS A 230 -5.02 -24.46 -9.65
CA CYS A 230 -3.97 -23.49 -9.37
C CYS A 230 -2.57 -24.01 -9.70
N LYS A 231 -2.32 -25.31 -9.55
CA LYS A 231 -1.04 -25.92 -9.95
C LYS A 231 -0.84 -25.86 -11.47
N ILE A 232 -1.85 -26.26 -12.26
CA ILE A 232 -1.82 -26.13 -13.72
C ILE A 232 -1.55 -24.68 -14.13
N SER A 233 -2.23 -23.74 -13.47
CA SER A 233 -2.07 -22.29 -13.69
C SER A 233 -0.65 -21.79 -13.33
N SER A 234 -0.05 -22.32 -12.26
CA SER A 234 1.34 -22.02 -11.88
C SER A 234 2.35 -22.57 -12.89
N ASP A 235 2.14 -23.80 -13.37
CA ASP A 235 3.03 -24.43 -14.35
C ASP A 235 3.00 -23.67 -15.68
N LEU A 236 1.80 -23.26 -16.13
CA LEU A 236 1.63 -22.40 -17.31
C LEU A 236 2.29 -21.03 -17.15
N TYR A 237 2.24 -20.44 -15.96
CA TYR A 237 2.95 -19.18 -15.66
C TYR A 237 4.46 -19.34 -15.90
N TYR A 238 5.09 -20.41 -15.39
CA TYR A 238 6.52 -20.63 -15.55
C TYR A 238 6.91 -20.95 -16.99
N GLU A 239 6.05 -21.67 -17.73
CA GLU A 239 6.24 -21.91 -19.17
C GLU A 239 6.22 -20.59 -19.96
N PHE A 240 5.31 -19.68 -19.61
CA PHE A 240 5.07 -18.45 -20.37
C PHE A 240 6.04 -17.32 -19.99
N LEU A 241 6.57 -17.31 -18.76
CA LEU A 241 7.41 -16.24 -18.23
C LEU A 241 8.63 -15.91 -19.11
N PRO A 242 9.41 -16.87 -19.65
CA PRO A 242 10.55 -16.56 -20.51
C PRO A 242 10.17 -15.90 -21.84
N LYS A 243 8.99 -16.21 -22.37
CA LYS A 243 8.53 -15.74 -23.69
C LYS A 243 7.73 -14.44 -23.62
N TYR A 244 6.87 -14.30 -22.60
CA TYR A 244 5.90 -13.22 -22.49
C TYR A 244 6.16 -12.27 -21.31
N GLY A 245 7.19 -12.53 -20.49
CA GLY A 245 7.59 -11.66 -19.39
C GLY A 245 6.43 -11.35 -18.45
N LYS A 246 6.16 -10.07 -18.22
CA LYS A 246 5.12 -9.60 -17.30
C LYS A 246 3.72 -10.13 -17.62
N ALA A 247 3.41 -10.37 -18.89
CA ALA A 247 2.10 -10.88 -19.30
C ALA A 247 1.84 -12.32 -18.84
N ALA A 248 2.87 -13.09 -18.47
CA ALA A 248 2.68 -14.43 -17.90
C ALA A 248 1.85 -14.40 -16.60
N GLU A 249 1.86 -13.30 -15.85
CA GLU A 249 1.05 -13.13 -14.63
C GLU A 249 -0.47 -13.33 -14.89
N TYR A 250 -0.94 -13.13 -16.13
CA TYR A 250 -2.33 -13.40 -16.51
C TYR A 250 -2.75 -14.87 -16.40
N CYS A 251 -1.79 -15.81 -16.48
CA CYS A 251 -2.05 -17.24 -16.30
C CYS A 251 -2.49 -17.58 -14.87
N LEU A 252 -2.10 -16.76 -13.89
CA LEU A 252 -2.36 -17.01 -12.47
C LEU A 252 -3.83 -16.80 -12.12
N THR A 253 -4.21 -17.21 -10.91
CA THR A 253 -5.57 -17.06 -10.39
C THR A 253 -5.62 -16.08 -9.22
N ASN A 254 -6.83 -15.61 -8.95
CA ASN A 254 -7.16 -14.78 -7.80
C ASN A 254 -6.82 -15.38 -6.41
N ALA A 255 -6.53 -16.69 -6.36
CA ALA A 255 -6.11 -17.39 -5.15
C ALA A 255 -4.59 -17.33 -4.92
N HIS A 256 -3.78 -17.06 -5.95
CA HIS A 256 -2.33 -16.99 -5.82
C HIS A 256 -1.93 -15.84 -4.92
N LYS A 257 -0.97 -16.12 -4.03
CA LYS A 257 -0.44 -15.11 -3.13
C LYS A 257 0.59 -14.22 -3.81
N ARG A 258 0.70 -13.02 -3.29
CA ARG A 258 1.70 -12.02 -3.65
C ARG A 258 2.26 -11.41 -2.39
N ARG A 259 3.55 -11.05 -2.42
CA ARG A 259 4.19 -10.30 -1.34
C ARG A 259 4.17 -8.82 -1.65
N VAL A 260 3.73 -8.02 -0.69
CA VAL A 260 3.62 -6.56 -0.82
C VAL A 260 4.19 -5.87 0.42
N ILE A 261 4.66 -4.65 0.21
CA ILE A 261 4.96 -3.68 1.25
C ILE A 261 3.81 -2.68 1.28
N LEU A 262 3.20 -2.50 2.44
CA LEU A 262 2.28 -1.41 2.72
C LEU A 262 2.92 -0.46 3.72
N ALA A 263 3.29 0.74 3.27
CA ALA A 263 3.66 1.83 4.16
C ALA A 263 2.44 2.74 4.37
N THR A 264 2.05 2.87 5.63
CA THR A 264 0.83 3.55 6.09
C THR A 264 1.14 4.37 7.34
N ASN A 265 0.43 5.46 7.61
CA ASN A 265 0.49 6.14 8.91
C ASN A 265 -0.68 5.72 9.81
N MET A 266 -0.67 6.16 11.07
CA MET A 266 -1.74 5.78 12.01
C MET A 266 -3.12 6.24 11.53
N ARG A 267 -3.25 7.46 10.99
CA ARG A 267 -4.53 7.97 10.43
C ARG A 267 -5.06 7.07 9.31
N GLN A 268 -4.19 6.62 8.42
CA GLN A 268 -4.54 5.73 7.32
C GLN A 268 -4.87 4.32 7.82
N LEU A 269 -4.16 3.82 8.82
CA LEU A 269 -4.46 2.54 9.46
C LEU A 269 -5.85 2.55 10.11
N TYR A 270 -6.25 3.62 10.78
CA TYR A 270 -7.63 3.80 11.28
C TYR A 270 -8.66 3.63 10.16
N HIS A 271 -8.43 4.26 9.01
CA HIS A 271 -9.34 4.10 7.86
C HIS A 271 -9.36 2.65 7.34
N ILE A 272 -8.20 1.99 7.24
CA ILE A 272 -8.12 0.57 6.83
C ILE A 272 -8.90 -0.29 7.82
N SER A 273 -8.60 -0.17 9.12
CA SER A 273 -9.27 -0.92 10.19
C SER A 273 -10.79 -0.74 10.13
N ARG A 274 -11.30 0.50 10.12
CA ARG A 274 -12.74 0.78 10.05
C ARG A 274 -13.46 0.10 8.90
N THR A 275 -12.84 0.06 7.73
CA THR A 275 -13.47 -0.42 6.49
C THR A 275 -13.18 -1.89 6.20
N ARG A 276 -12.07 -2.44 6.69
CA ARG A 276 -11.60 -3.79 6.36
C ARG A 276 -11.72 -4.76 7.51
N GLU A 277 -11.77 -4.32 8.76
CA GLU A 277 -12.07 -5.20 9.90
C GLU A 277 -13.58 -5.41 10.09
N ASN A 278 -14.42 -4.70 9.33
CA ASN A 278 -15.87 -4.85 9.37
C ASN A 278 -16.32 -6.29 9.01
N GLU A 279 -17.37 -6.78 9.65
CA GLU A 279 -17.95 -8.11 9.40
C GLU A 279 -18.32 -8.38 7.93
N HIS A 280 -18.73 -7.36 7.18
CA HIS A 280 -19.09 -7.47 5.76
C HIS A 280 -17.88 -7.45 4.83
N ALA A 281 -16.68 -7.15 5.34
CA ALA A 281 -15.46 -7.25 4.55
C ALA A 281 -15.13 -8.70 4.23
N GLN A 282 -14.52 -8.92 3.07
CA GLN A 282 -14.06 -10.25 2.69
C GLN A 282 -13.10 -10.81 3.75
N TRP A 283 -13.33 -12.06 4.15
CA TRP A 283 -12.73 -12.68 5.34
C TRP A 283 -11.19 -12.61 5.39
N GLU A 284 -10.50 -12.71 4.25
CA GLU A 284 -9.03 -12.66 4.19
C GLU A 284 -8.51 -11.26 4.46
N ILE A 285 -9.03 -10.23 3.76
CA ILE A 285 -8.62 -8.84 4.00
C ILE A 285 -9.02 -8.40 5.42
N ARG A 286 -10.13 -8.93 5.94
CA ARG A 286 -10.53 -8.74 7.33
C ARG A 286 -9.52 -9.33 8.31
N GLY A 287 -9.06 -10.54 8.05
CA GLY A 287 -7.98 -11.16 8.82
C GLY A 287 -6.69 -10.34 8.76
N ILE A 288 -6.29 -9.90 7.57
CA ILE A 288 -5.07 -9.10 7.37
C ILE A 288 -5.13 -7.77 8.13
N ALA A 289 -6.24 -7.03 8.02
CA ALA A 289 -6.41 -5.75 8.71
C ALA A 289 -6.35 -5.93 10.24
N ASN A 290 -7.05 -6.94 10.77
CA ASN A 290 -6.99 -7.28 12.20
C ASN A 290 -5.56 -7.55 12.68
N LYS A 291 -4.79 -8.33 11.91
CA LYS A 291 -3.38 -8.63 12.21
C LYS A 291 -2.53 -7.35 12.20
N MET A 292 -2.73 -6.47 11.21
CA MET A 292 -2.05 -5.16 11.19
C MET A 292 -2.38 -4.33 12.43
N SER A 293 -3.66 -4.23 12.82
CA SER A 293 -4.07 -3.49 14.02
C SER A 293 -3.50 -4.08 15.31
N LYS A 294 -3.42 -5.41 15.43
CA LYS A 294 -2.75 -6.07 16.56
C LYS A 294 -1.28 -5.65 16.67
N LEU A 295 -0.54 -5.68 15.55
CA LEU A 295 0.86 -5.28 15.53
C LEU A 295 1.04 -3.78 15.83
N ALA A 296 0.15 -2.92 15.33
CA ALA A 296 0.14 -1.50 15.64
C ALA A 296 -0.08 -1.23 17.14
N LYS A 297 -0.97 -1.99 17.79
CA LYS A 297 -1.24 -1.91 19.24
C LYS A 297 -0.02 -2.23 20.10
N ILE A 298 0.91 -3.05 19.60
CA ILE A 298 2.16 -3.35 20.30
C ILE A 298 3.12 -2.15 20.28
N VAL A 299 3.24 -1.48 19.13
CA VAL A 299 4.27 -0.43 18.93
C VAL A 299 3.78 0.99 19.23
N ALA A 300 2.47 1.20 19.23
CA ALA A 300 1.81 2.49 19.43
C ALA A 300 0.51 2.32 20.26
N PRO A 301 0.59 1.79 21.49
CA PRO A 301 -0.59 1.47 22.30
C PRO A 301 -1.50 2.68 22.54
N ALA A 302 -0.95 3.86 22.81
CA ALA A 302 -1.76 5.05 23.07
C ALA A 302 -2.50 5.51 21.80
N SER A 303 -1.82 5.54 20.66
CA SER A 303 -2.38 6.04 19.40
C SER A 303 -3.34 5.05 18.72
N SER A 304 -3.39 3.80 19.15
CA SER A 304 -4.17 2.73 18.51
C SER A 304 -5.41 2.29 19.30
N GLN A 305 -5.74 2.97 20.42
CA GLN A 305 -6.82 2.60 21.34
C GLN A 305 -8.18 2.36 20.66
N LEU A 306 -8.50 3.13 19.63
CA LEU A 306 -9.79 3.07 18.94
C LEU A 306 -9.75 2.22 17.65
N LEU A 307 -8.64 1.55 17.30
CA LEU A 307 -8.59 0.67 16.12
C LEU A 307 -9.57 -0.50 16.26
N GLY A 308 -10.42 -0.66 15.25
CA GLY A 308 -11.44 -1.71 15.12
C GLY A 308 -12.34 -1.52 13.88
N GLY A 309 -13.08 -2.56 13.51
CA GLY A 309 -14.12 -2.44 12.48
C GLY A 309 -15.27 -1.54 12.94
N LYS A 310 -16.02 -0.95 12.01
CA LYS A 310 -17.19 -0.10 12.37
C LYS A 310 -18.19 -0.79 13.31
N HIS A 311 -18.46 -2.08 13.07
CA HIS A 311 -19.36 -2.89 13.89
C HIS A 311 -18.92 -3.06 15.35
N GLU A 312 -17.63 -2.93 15.64
CA GLU A 312 -17.05 -3.09 16.99
C GLU A 312 -16.78 -1.73 17.65
N PHE A 313 -16.92 -0.63 16.90
CA PHE A 313 -16.46 0.68 17.37
C PHE A 313 -17.18 1.11 18.64
N TYR A 314 -18.49 0.85 18.75
CA TYR A 314 -19.26 1.15 19.94
C TYR A 314 -18.68 0.45 21.18
N GLU A 315 -18.44 -0.86 21.10
CA GLU A 315 -17.87 -1.64 22.21
C GLU A 315 -16.43 -1.25 22.54
N ILE A 316 -15.62 -0.95 21.51
CA ILE A 316 -14.26 -0.43 21.70
C ILE A 316 -14.29 0.91 22.43
N ARG A 317 -15.17 1.83 22.01
CA ARG A 317 -15.32 3.14 22.62
C ARG A 317 -15.81 2.98 24.07
N LYS A 318 -16.81 2.14 24.31
CA LYS A 318 -17.31 1.80 25.64
C LYS A 318 -16.20 1.34 26.58
N LYS A 319 -15.35 0.43 26.11
CA LYS A 319 -14.18 -0.07 26.85
C LYS A 319 -13.12 1.00 27.11
N VAL A 320 -12.87 1.90 26.16
CA VAL A 320 -11.84 2.93 26.27
C VAL A 320 -12.26 4.09 27.18
N TYR A 321 -13.55 4.46 27.17
CA TYR A 321 -14.08 5.59 27.94
C TYR A 321 -14.83 5.19 29.22
N ASN A 322 -14.96 3.88 29.51
CA ASN A 322 -15.75 3.35 30.63
C ASN A 322 -17.22 3.84 30.61
N GLU A 323 -17.83 3.87 29.42
CA GLU A 323 -19.22 4.29 29.21
C GLU A 323 -20.24 3.14 29.28
#